data_AF-A0A8H4Q7W5-F1
#
_entry.id   AF-A0A8H4Q7W5-F1
#
_cell.length_a   1.000
_cell.length_b   1.000
_cell.length_c   1.000
_cell.angle_alpha   90.00
_cell.angle_beta   90.00
_cell.angle_gamma   90.00
#
_symmetry.space_group_name_H-M   'P 1'
#
loop_
_entity.id
_entity.type
_entity.pdbx_description
1 polymer ?
#
loop_
_entity_poly.entity_id
_entity_poly.type
_entity_poly.pdbx_seq_one_letter_code
_entity_poly.pdbx_strand_id
1 'polypeptide(L)'
;MQMMQALVERFDRLEQNMRRGFTDLGEKIEALDRKVSALNKNFTTRTRNSVVTHRTVDLSPLYNALTGDMIEAFPRTLGDLESLNST
;
A
#
# COMPACT_ATOMS: atom_id res chain seq x y z
N MET A 1 -26.47 2.00 44.84
CA MET A 1 -25.43 2.79 44.13
C MET A 1 -24.40 1.94 43.37
N GLN A 2 -24.03 0.73 43.83
CA GLN A 2 -23.05 -0.14 43.13
C GLN A 2 -23.43 -0.53 41.69
N MET A 3 -24.70 -0.84 41.39
CA MET A 3 -25.13 -1.15 40.01
C MET A 3 -24.90 0.01 39.04
N MET A 4 -25.06 1.25 39.51
CA MET A 4 -24.90 2.42 38.65
C MET A 4 -23.43 2.69 38.34
N GLN A 5 -22.53 2.46 39.31
CA GLN A 5 -21.09 2.48 39.08
C GLN A 5 -20.65 1.40 38.10
N ALA A 6 -21.14 0.17 38.27
CA ALA A 6 -20.83 -0.92 37.35
C ALA A 6 -21.32 -0.65 35.91
N LEU A 7 -22.46 0.02 35.74
CA LEU A 7 -22.94 0.45 34.42
C LEU A 7 -22.04 1.52 33.80
N VAL A 8 -21.65 2.54 34.56
CA VAL A 8 -20.73 3.59 34.11
C VAL A 8 -19.40 2.99 33.66
N GLU A 9 -18.79 2.11 34.46
CA GLU A 9 -17.55 1.42 34.11
C GLU A 9 -17.67 0.54 32.85
N ARG A 10 -18.85 -0.02 32.57
CA ARG A 10 -19.10 -0.78 31.34
C ARG A 10 -19.24 0.15 30.14
N PHE A 11 -19.88 1.30 30.30
CA PHE A 11 -19.95 2.31 29.25
C PHE A 11 -18.59 2.91 28.93
N ASP A 12 -17.77 3.23 29.93
CA ASP A 12 -16.41 3.75 29.73
C ASP A 12 -15.54 2.74 28.96
N ARG A 13 -15.64 1.45 29.32
CA ARG A 13 -14.93 0.38 28.59
C ARG A 13 -15.43 0.23 27.16
N LEU A 14 -16.74 0.32 26.94
CA LEU A 14 -17.32 0.27 25.60
C LEU A 14 -16.82 1.43 24.75
N GLU A 15 -16.84 2.65 25.29
CA GLU A 15 -16.36 3.86 24.62
C GLU A 15 -14.87 3.76 24.26
N GLN A 16 -14.05 3.28 25.19
CA GLN A 16 -12.61 3.05 24.94
C GLN A 16 -12.38 2.01 23.85
N ASN A 17 -13.13 0.91 23.87
CA ASN A 17 -13.02 -0.14 22.85
C ASN A 17 -13.47 0.38 21.48
N MET A 18 -14.56 1.15 21.43
CA MET A 18 -15.03 1.78 20.19
C MET A 18 -14.00 2.75 19.63
N ARG A 19 -13.44 3.63 20.48
CA ARG A 19 -12.38 4.57 20.05
C ARG A 19 -11.19 3.84 19.45
N ARG A 20 -10.69 2.80 20.12
CA ARG A 20 -9.58 1.98 19.59
C ARG A 20 -9.95 1.30 18.27
N GLY A 21 -11.16 0.75 18.16
CA GLY A 21 -11.64 0.12 16.94
C GLY A 21 -11.74 1.10 15.77
N PHE A 22 -12.19 2.33 16.00
CA PHE A 22 -12.23 3.35 14.96
C PHE A 22 -10.84 3.83 14.54
N THR A 23 -9.90 3.97 15.48
CA THR A 23 -8.51 4.29 15.14
C THR A 23 -7.87 3.20 14.29
N ASP A 24 -7.97 1.93 14.71
CA ASP A 24 -7.42 0.78 13.96
C ASP A 24 -8.07 0.66 12.56
N LEU A 25 -9.38 0.89 12.46
CA LEU A 25 -10.07 0.92 11.17
C LEU A 25 -9.57 2.06 10.28
N GLY A 26 -9.36 3.26 10.84
CA GLY A 26 -8.81 4.40 10.12
C GLY A 26 -7.44 4.09 9.53
N GLU A 27 -6.54 3.55 10.33
CA GLU A 27 -5.19 3.14 9.89
C GLU A 27 -5.23 2.08 8.78
N LYS A 28 -6.15 1.10 8.88
CA LYS A 28 -6.35 0.08 7.84
C LYS A 28 -6.91 0.64 6.54
N ILE A 29 -7.82 1.61 6.62
CA ILE A 29 -8.39 2.29 5.44
C ILE A 29 -7.29 3.09 4.74
N GLU A 30 -6.48 3.84 5.48
CA GLU A 30 -5.35 4.58 4.89
C GLU A 30 -4.32 3.65 4.23
N ALA A 31 -4.00 2.53 4.89
CA ALA A 31 -3.10 1.54 4.32
C ALA A 31 -3.68 0.91 3.03
N LEU A 32 -4.99 0.65 3.00
CA LEU A 32 -5.66 0.13 1.82
C LEU A 32 -5.67 1.15 0.68
N ASP A 33 -5.96 2.42 0.97
CA ASP A 33 -5.96 3.50 -0.02
C ASP A 33 -4.58 3.66 -0.67
N ARG A 34 -3.52 3.70 0.14
CA ARG A 34 -2.12 3.72 -0.35
C ARG A 34 -1.84 2.53 -1.27
N LYS A 35 -2.25 1.32 -0.86
CA LYS A 35 -2.06 0.10 -1.64
C LYS A 35 -2.80 0.12 -2.97
N VAL A 36 -4.07 0.51 -2.97
CA VAL A 36 -4.89 0.62 -4.20
C VAL A 36 -4.28 1.65 -5.15
N SER A 37 -3.86 2.81 -4.64
CA SER A 37 -3.19 3.85 -5.43
C SER A 37 -1.90 3.35 -6.08
N ALA A 38 -1.05 2.66 -5.32
CA ALA A 38 0.20 2.09 -5.84
C ALA A 38 -0.06 0.99 -6.90
N LEU A 39 -1.05 0.13 -6.66
CA LEU A 39 -1.45 -0.92 -7.61
C LEU A 39 -1.98 -0.33 -8.93
N ASN A 40 -2.78 0.74 -8.86
CA ASN A 40 -3.29 1.42 -10.04
C ASN A 40 -2.15 2.05 -10.87
N LYS A 41 -1.21 2.75 -10.21
CA LYS A 41 0.00 3.27 -10.85
C LYS A 41 0.80 2.16 -11.51
N ASN A 42 1.02 1.05 -10.81
CA ASN A 42 1.74 -0.10 -11.34
C ASN A 42 1.06 -0.74 -12.53
N PHE A 43 -0.27 -0.82 -12.53
CA PHE A 43 -1.02 -1.31 -13.67
C PHE A 43 -0.75 -0.45 -14.91
N THR A 44 -0.89 0.87 -14.80
CA THR A 44 -0.58 1.80 -15.91
C THR A 44 0.88 1.70 -16.35
N THR A 45 1.83 1.67 -15.40
CA THR A 45 3.26 1.52 -15.69
C THR A 45 3.55 0.21 -16.44
N ARG A 46 2.98 -0.92 -16.01
CA ARG A 46 3.16 -2.22 -16.67
C ARG A 46 2.63 -2.20 -18.10
N THR A 47 1.47 -1.60 -18.33
CA THR A 47 0.90 -1.44 -19.67
C THR A 47 1.79 -0.57 -20.57
N ARG A 48 2.43 0.46 -20.03
CA ARG A 48 3.41 1.26 -20.79
C ARG A 48 4.68 0.48 -21.07
N ASN A 49 5.22 -0.21 -20.06
CA ASN A 49 6.45 -0.98 -20.21
C ASN A 49 6.26 -2.18 -21.15
N SER A 50 5.05 -2.75 -21.25
CA SER A 50 4.80 -3.91 -22.12
C SER A 50 4.90 -3.63 -23.61
N VAL A 51 4.81 -2.36 -24.04
CA VAL A 51 5.00 -1.99 -25.45
C VAL A 51 6.45 -1.63 -25.79
N VAL A 52 7.34 -1.62 -24.79
CA VAL A 52 8.78 -1.37 -25.00
C VAL A 52 9.41 -2.62 -25.58
N THR A 53 10.00 -2.50 -26.77
CA THR A 53 10.63 -3.63 -27.49
C THR A 53 12.14 -3.47 -27.66
N HIS A 54 12.67 -2.25 -27.50
CA HIS A 54 14.10 -1.97 -27.67
C HIS A 54 14.83 -1.96 -26.33
N ARG A 55 15.96 -2.66 -26.27
CA ARG A 55 16.75 -2.86 -25.04
C ARG A 55 17.23 -1.57 -24.37
N THR A 56 17.41 -0.50 -25.12
CA THR A 56 17.93 0.78 -24.63
C THR A 56 16.83 1.78 -24.25
N VAL A 57 15.56 1.43 -24.43
CA VAL A 57 14.45 2.31 -24.10
C VAL A 57 14.18 2.25 -22.61
N ASP A 58 13.99 3.43 -22.02
CA ASP A 58 13.72 3.58 -20.60
C ASP A 58 12.37 2.96 -20.23
N LEU A 59 12.37 2.18 -19.15
CA LEU A 59 11.20 1.67 -18.50
C LEU A 59 10.74 2.65 -17.42
N SER A 60 9.43 2.80 -17.28
CA SER A 60 8.87 3.52 -16.15
C SER A 60 8.96 2.65 -14.87
N PRO A 61 9.38 3.20 -13.73
CA PRO A 61 9.54 2.43 -12.49
C PRO A 61 8.21 2.05 -11.86
N LEU A 62 8.19 0.90 -11.19
CA LEU A 62 7.08 0.46 -10.35
C LEU A 62 7.16 1.09 -8.95
N TYR A 63 6.05 1.02 -8.25
CA TYR A 63 5.82 1.53 -6.90
C TYR A 63 5.59 0.38 -5.92
N ASN A 64 6.06 0.51 -4.69
CA ASN A 64 5.84 -0.43 -3.62
C ASN A 64 4.36 -0.40 -3.19
N ALA A 65 3.69 -1.54 -3.20
CA ALA A 65 2.27 -1.63 -2.86
C ALA A 65 1.96 -1.42 -1.37
N LEU A 66 2.95 -1.48 -0.49
CA LEU A 66 2.78 -1.25 0.95
C LEU A 66 3.04 0.20 1.32
N THR A 67 4.12 0.79 0.79
CA THR A 67 4.52 2.16 1.17
C THR A 67 4.01 3.21 0.20
N GLY A 68 3.74 2.84 -1.06
CA GLY A 68 3.39 3.77 -2.13
C GLY A 68 4.60 4.41 -2.81
N ASP A 69 5.82 4.17 -2.30
CA ASP A 69 7.05 4.78 -2.81
C ASP A 69 7.48 4.17 -4.13
N MET A 70 8.18 4.96 -4.94
CA MET A 70 8.82 4.46 -6.15
C MET A 70 9.95 3.49 -5.77
N ILE A 71 10.08 2.39 -6.52
CA ILE A 71 11.19 1.46 -6.35
C ILE A 71 12.43 2.05 -7.04
N GLU A 72 13.35 2.63 -6.27
CA GLU A 72 14.54 3.29 -6.82
C GLU A 72 15.48 2.32 -7.56
N ALA A 73 15.57 1.08 -7.08
CA ALA A 73 16.39 0.03 -7.69
C ALA A 73 15.68 -0.70 -8.86
N PHE A 74 14.68 -0.06 -9.49
CA PHE A 74 14.00 -0.63 -10.64
C PHE A 74 14.89 -0.58 -11.90
N PRO A 75 14.92 -1.62 -12.75
CA PRO A 75 15.68 -1.63 -14.00
C PRO A 75 15.33 -0.42 -14.86
N ARG A 76 16.35 0.34 -15.29
CA ARG A 76 16.13 1.57 -16.06
C ARG A 76 15.70 1.27 -17.48
N THR A 77 16.20 0.18 -18.07
CA THR A 77 15.91 -0.20 -19.45
C THR A 77 15.45 -1.64 -19.57
N LEU A 78 14.87 -2.01 -20.71
CA LEU A 78 14.52 -3.40 -21.02
C LEU A 78 15.76 -4.31 -20.99
N GLY A 79 16.93 -3.81 -21.43
CA GLY A 79 18.19 -4.56 -21.36
C GLY A 79 18.64 -4.86 -19.93
N ASP A 80 18.46 -3.91 -19.01
CA ASP A 80 18.74 -4.12 -17.58
C ASP A 80 17.81 -5.21 -17.00
N LEU A 81 16.53 -5.17 -17.36
CA LEU A 81 15.53 -6.14 -16.91
C LEU A 81 15.83 -7.55 -17.42
N GLU A 82 16.18 -7.69 -18.71
CA GLU A 82 16.57 -8.98 -19.30
C GLU A 82 17.83 -9.56 -18.64
N SER A 83 18.76 -8.70 -18.23
CA SER A 83 20.02 -9.11 -17.58
C SER A 83 19.77 -9.72 -16.20
N LEU A 84 18.71 -9.32 -15.48
CA LEU A 84 18.31 -9.93 -14.21
C LEU A 84 17.77 -11.36 -14.35
N ASN A 85 17.20 -11.69 -15.52
CA ASN A 85 16.62 -13.01 -15.80
C ASN A 85 17.63 -13.99 -16.40
N SER A 86 18.88 -13.57 -16.64
CA SER A 86 19.90 -14.34 -17.35
C SER A 86 20.79 -15.20 -16.43
N THR A 87 20.28 -15.59 -15.25
CA THR A 87 20.95 -16.47 -14.26
C THR A 87 20.30 -17.84 -14.25
#